data_AF-A0A848NCC7-F1
#
_entry.id   AF-A0A848NCC7-F1
#
_cell.length_a   1.000
_cell.length_b   1.000
_cell.length_c   1.000
_cell.angle_alpha   90.00
_cell.angle_beta   90.00
_cell.angle_gamma   90.00
#
_symmetry.space_group_name_H-M   'P 1'
#
loop_
_entity.id
_entity.type
_entity.pdbx_description
1 polymer ?
#
loop_
_entity_poly.entity_id
_entity_poly.type
_entity_poly.pdbx_seq_one_letter_code
_entity_poly.pdbx_strand_id
1 'polypeptide(L)'
;MIPLLLVYLLVNYQILTSKHQNNKILIVINIFILLIMVTTKYSSLFIIVSILPFCLYLFVKKNKEKAKDYLIIFFSGFMLAIMYLLLNKLNTGELMGVRLAPDFGGKFNLRLSLSFILFNLNPFFHGKQSNLLGFITFGWQIAYIISILLTIILFYLIKKSLLTGYNHEMVVFCLISSLIVLGLTIYSYLTTRIDLLDFRLLLPFYFFFFSSVIFSIQSYKAPRNVILIIILSLSIIINFFSIITSHYSLNP
;
A
#
# COMPACT_ATOMS: atom_id res chain seq x y z
N MET A 1 4.44 8.49 8.96
CA MET A 1 4.51 7.29 8.09
C MET A 1 4.97 7.61 6.67
N ILE A 2 4.39 8.59 5.96
CA ILE A 2 4.80 8.93 4.58
C ILE A 2 6.31 9.24 4.43
N PRO A 3 6.95 10.05 5.31
CA PRO A 3 8.40 10.27 5.23
C PRO A 3 9.22 8.99 5.36
N LEU A 4 8.83 8.09 6.28
CA LEU A 4 9.49 6.80 6.46
C LEU A 4 9.33 5.90 5.23
N LEU A 5 8.15 5.89 4.62
CA LEU A 5 7.89 5.17 3.37
C LEU A 5 8.74 5.70 2.20
N LEU A 6 8.95 7.02 2.12
CA LEU A 6 9.84 7.63 1.13
C LEU A 6 11.30 7.23 1.35
N VAL A 7 11.81 7.33 2.58
CA VAL A 7 13.18 6.91 2.90
C VAL A 7 13.35 5.41 2.66
N TYR A 8 12.36 4.59 3.01
CA TYR A 8 12.33 3.16 2.72
C TYR A 8 12.46 2.88 1.22
N LEU A 9 11.69 3.55 0.37
CA LEU A 9 11.81 3.41 -1.09
C LEU A 9 13.18 3.85 -1.62
N LEU A 10 13.73 4.95 -1.12
CA LEU A 10 15.04 5.45 -1.54
C LEU A 10 16.15 4.46 -1.21
N VAL A 11 16.13 3.88 0.00
CA VAL A 11 17.10 2.86 0.42
C VAL A 11 16.95 1.58 -0.42
N ASN A 12 15.73 1.12 -0.67
CA ASN A 12 15.49 -0.04 -1.54
C ASN A 12 15.93 0.23 -2.99
N TYR A 13 15.69 1.42 -3.51
CA TYR A 13 16.18 1.83 -4.83
C TYR A 13 17.71 1.77 -4.89
N GLN A 14 18.41 2.28 -3.87
CA GLN A 14 19.88 2.20 -3.80
C GLN A 14 20.38 0.76 -3.68
N ILE A 15 19.75 -0.10 -2.88
CA ILE A 15 20.12 -1.53 -2.77
C ILE A 15 19.95 -2.24 -4.13
N LEU A 16 18.87 -1.96 -4.84
CA LEU A 16 18.57 -2.60 -6.13
C LEU A 16 19.42 -2.05 -7.28
N THR A 17 19.90 -0.80 -7.20
CA THR A 17 20.68 -0.17 -8.29
C THR A 17 22.19 -0.12 -8.04
N SER A 18 22.65 -0.20 -6.80
CA SER A 18 24.09 -0.13 -6.47
C SER A 18 24.85 -1.41 -6.82
N LYS A 19 26.14 -1.25 -7.16
CA LYS A 19 27.10 -2.36 -7.25
C LYS A 19 27.60 -2.70 -5.85
N HIS A 20 27.66 -4.00 -5.54
CA HIS A 20 27.79 -4.67 -4.23
C HIS A 20 28.57 -4.05 -3.06
N GLN A 21 29.46 -3.09 -3.25
CA GLN A 21 30.42 -2.66 -2.22
C GLN A 21 29.82 -1.90 -1.03
N ASN A 22 28.57 -1.41 -1.09
CA ASN A 22 27.97 -0.62 0.00
C ASN A 22 26.63 -1.17 0.56
N ASN A 23 26.26 -2.42 0.24
CA ASN A 23 24.93 -2.97 0.58
C ASN A 23 24.72 -3.17 2.09
N LYS A 24 25.77 -3.50 2.86
CA LYS A 24 25.62 -3.84 4.29
C LYS A 24 25.04 -2.70 5.11
N ILE A 25 25.53 -1.47 4.93
CA ILE A 25 25.04 -0.28 5.64
C ILE A 25 23.59 0.00 5.23
N LEU A 26 23.29 -0.09 3.93
CA LEU A 26 21.93 0.12 3.43
C LEU A 26 20.94 -0.91 3.98
N ILE A 27 21.34 -2.18 4.11
CA ILE A 27 20.52 -3.24 4.72
C ILE A 27 20.20 -2.91 6.18
N VAL A 28 21.19 -2.48 6.96
CA VAL A 28 20.99 -2.09 8.37
C VAL A 28 20.05 -0.90 8.48
N ILE A 29 20.24 0.13 7.64
CA ILE A 29 19.34 1.28 7.58
C ILE A 29 17.92 0.83 7.22
N ASN A 30 17.77 -0.09 6.27
CA ASN A 30 16.47 -0.60 5.85
C ASN A 30 15.73 -1.32 6.99
N ILE A 31 16.45 -2.19 7.74
CA ILE A 31 15.92 -2.86 8.93
C ILE A 31 15.50 -1.85 10.00
N PHE A 32 16.31 -0.80 10.22
CA PHE A 32 15.99 0.24 11.20
C PHE A 32 14.75 1.05 10.81
N ILE A 33 14.58 1.37 9.52
CA ILE A 33 13.37 2.04 9.02
C ILE A 33 12.15 1.14 9.22
N LEU A 34 12.25 -0.16 8.91
CA LEU A 34 11.17 -1.11 9.14
C LEU A 34 10.77 -1.19 10.62
N LEU A 35 11.75 -1.18 11.54
CA LEU A 35 11.49 -1.14 12.98
C LEU A 35 10.69 0.12 13.37
N ILE A 36 11.15 1.32 12.97
CA ILE A 36 10.43 2.57 13.27
C ILE A 36 9.02 2.56 12.63
N MET A 37 8.89 1.97 11.45
CA MET A 37 7.60 1.84 10.80
C MET A 37 6.65 0.92 11.57
N VAL A 38 7.14 -0.20 12.11
CA VAL A 38 6.33 -1.11 12.95
C VAL A 38 5.92 -0.45 14.26
N THR A 39 6.81 0.30 14.91
CA THR A 39 6.47 1.01 16.16
C THR A 39 5.46 2.14 15.93
N THR A 40 5.45 2.75 14.74
CA THR A 40 4.50 3.82 14.42
C THR A 40 3.15 3.31 13.94
N LYS A 41 3.10 2.25 13.12
CA LYS A 41 1.85 1.64 12.64
C LYS A 41 1.96 0.14 12.36
N TYR A 42 0.95 -0.62 12.80
CA TYR A 42 0.83 -2.06 12.56
C TYR A 42 0.72 -2.46 11.07
N SER A 43 0.24 -1.58 10.19
CA SER A 43 0.18 -1.87 8.74
C SER A 43 1.57 -2.07 8.11
N SER A 44 2.63 -1.66 8.81
CA SER A 44 4.02 -1.93 8.41
C SER A 44 4.39 -3.42 8.48
N LEU A 45 3.67 -4.23 9.26
CA LEU A 45 3.83 -5.69 9.25
C LEU A 45 3.54 -6.27 7.87
N PHE A 46 2.55 -5.72 7.15
CA PHE A 46 2.22 -6.17 5.79
C PHE A 46 3.35 -5.88 4.80
N ILE A 47 4.12 -4.81 5.04
CA ILE A 47 5.30 -4.45 4.23
C ILE A 47 6.44 -5.43 4.51
N ILE A 48 6.64 -5.85 5.76
CA ILE A 48 7.64 -6.88 6.08
C ILE A 48 7.28 -8.20 5.38
N VAL A 49 6.00 -8.62 5.46
CA VAL A 49 5.55 -9.84 4.79
C VAL A 49 5.73 -9.77 3.27
N SER A 50 5.57 -8.59 2.65
CA SER A 50 5.74 -8.45 1.19
C SER A 50 7.17 -8.62 0.69
N ILE A 51 8.17 -8.56 1.58
CA ILE A 51 9.57 -8.80 1.23
C ILE A 51 9.79 -10.26 0.81
N LEU A 52 9.06 -11.21 1.40
CA LEU A 52 9.27 -12.64 1.14
C LEU A 52 8.88 -13.02 -0.31
N PRO A 53 7.70 -12.65 -0.83
CA PRO A 53 7.37 -12.83 -2.25
C PRO A 53 8.34 -12.12 -3.21
N PHE A 54 8.86 -10.95 -2.83
CA PHE A 54 9.87 -10.27 -3.65
C PHE A 54 11.21 -11.02 -3.66
N CYS A 55 11.60 -11.60 -2.52
CA CYS A 55 12.78 -12.46 -2.44
C CYS A 55 12.65 -13.70 -3.33
N LEU A 56 11.48 -14.36 -3.33
CA LEU A 56 11.18 -15.47 -4.26
C LEU A 56 11.34 -15.04 -5.72
N TYR A 57 10.85 -13.85 -6.07
CA TYR A 57 11.06 -13.28 -7.41
C TYR A 57 12.55 -13.13 -7.76
N LEU A 58 13.38 -12.62 -6.84
CA LEU A 58 14.82 -12.49 -7.07
C LEU A 58 15.52 -13.85 -7.24
N PHE A 59 15.10 -14.87 -6.51
CA PHE A 59 15.60 -16.24 -6.69
C PHE A 59 15.27 -16.79 -8.08
N VAL A 60 14.05 -16.60 -8.57
CA VAL A 60 13.63 -17.00 -9.92
C VAL A 60 14.46 -16.28 -10.99
N LYS A 61 14.80 -15.01 -10.77
CA LYS A 61 15.70 -14.22 -11.64
C LYS A 61 17.19 -14.56 -11.49
N LYS A 62 17.54 -15.58 -10.70
CA LYS A 62 18.93 -16.01 -10.41
C LYS A 62 19.81 -14.92 -9.79
N ASN A 63 19.22 -13.88 -9.19
CA ASN A 63 19.94 -12.79 -8.51
C ASN A 63 20.18 -13.15 -7.03
N LYS A 64 20.98 -14.19 -6.80
CA LYS A 64 21.12 -14.86 -5.49
C LYS A 64 21.65 -13.93 -4.39
N GLU A 65 22.57 -13.03 -4.72
CA GLU A 65 23.17 -12.13 -3.74
C GLU A 65 22.15 -11.11 -3.21
N LYS A 66 21.41 -10.44 -4.11
CA LYS A 66 20.32 -9.55 -3.69
C LYS A 66 19.22 -10.31 -2.96
N ALA A 67 18.89 -11.54 -3.39
CA ALA A 67 17.91 -12.36 -2.69
C ALA A 67 18.31 -12.63 -1.23
N LYS A 68 19.61 -12.92 -0.99
CA LYS A 68 20.16 -13.07 0.37
C LYS A 68 20.04 -11.79 1.19
N ASP A 69 20.38 -10.64 0.62
CA ASP A 69 20.23 -9.34 1.29
C ASP A 69 18.77 -9.11 1.75
N TYR A 70 17.80 -9.41 0.88
CA TYR A 70 16.37 -9.30 1.22
C TYR A 70 15.88 -10.33 2.22
N LEU A 71 16.45 -11.55 2.26
CA LEU A 71 16.16 -12.50 3.35
C LEU A 71 16.63 -11.97 4.69
N ILE A 72 17.83 -11.36 4.75
CA ILE A 72 18.34 -10.76 5.98
C ILE A 72 17.42 -9.64 6.45
N ILE A 73 16.97 -8.77 5.53
CA ILE A 73 16.00 -7.71 5.86
C ILE A 73 14.70 -8.31 6.39
N PHE A 74 14.17 -9.35 5.73
CA PHE A 74 12.94 -10.02 6.15
C PHE A 74 13.06 -10.63 7.55
N PHE A 75 14.02 -11.53 7.78
CA PHE A 75 14.15 -12.23 9.06
C PHE A 75 14.46 -11.27 10.20
N SER A 76 15.37 -10.31 9.98
CA SER A 76 15.72 -9.32 11.01
C SER A 76 14.54 -8.40 11.33
N GLY A 77 13.86 -7.88 10.30
CA GLY A 77 12.67 -7.04 10.47
C GLY A 77 11.52 -7.79 11.16
N PHE A 78 11.29 -9.05 10.79
CA PHE A 78 10.26 -9.89 11.38
C PHE A 78 10.54 -10.22 12.85
N MET A 79 11.79 -10.58 13.19
CA MET A 79 12.18 -10.82 14.59
C MET A 79 12.03 -9.56 15.44
N LEU A 80 12.47 -8.41 14.94
CA LEU A 80 12.30 -7.13 15.63
C LEU A 80 10.81 -6.77 15.81
N ALA A 81 9.98 -7.06 14.82
CA ALA A 81 8.53 -6.87 14.93
C ALA A 81 7.91 -7.76 16.01
N ILE A 82 8.30 -9.04 16.10
CA ILE A 82 7.87 -9.94 17.18
C ILE A 82 8.32 -9.41 18.54
N MET A 83 9.59 -9.01 18.67
CA MET A 83 10.11 -8.43 19.92
C MET A 83 9.29 -7.20 20.34
N TYR A 84 8.97 -6.31 19.40
CA TYR A 84 8.12 -5.15 19.68
C TYR A 84 6.72 -5.56 20.14
N LEU A 85 6.06 -6.52 19.49
CA LEU A 85 4.73 -6.98 19.88
C LEU A 85 4.74 -7.64 21.27
N LEU A 86 5.79 -8.38 21.61
CA LEU A 86 5.98 -8.95 22.95
C LEU A 86 6.18 -7.86 24.01
N LEU A 87 7.03 -6.86 23.75
CA LEU A 87 7.20 -5.71 24.63
C LEU A 87 5.89 -4.94 24.80
N ASN A 88 5.13 -4.77 23.72
CA ASN A 88 3.82 -4.13 23.78
C ASN A 88 2.85 -4.92 24.67
N LYS A 89 2.82 -6.26 24.55
CA LYS A 89 2.02 -7.12 25.42
C LYS A 89 2.42 -7.01 26.89
N LEU A 90 3.72 -6.99 27.17
CA LEU A 90 4.22 -6.86 28.55
C LEU A 90 3.84 -5.51 29.16
N ASN A 91 3.85 -4.43 28.37
CA ASN A 91 3.56 -3.08 28.86
C ASN A 91 2.07 -2.76 28.94
N THR A 92 1.26 -3.25 27.99
CA THR A 92 -0.15 -2.87 27.83
C THR A 92 -1.14 -3.99 28.14
N GLY A 93 -0.66 -5.21 28.36
CA GLY A 93 -1.48 -6.41 28.51
C GLY A 93 -1.89 -7.06 27.16
N GLU A 94 -1.70 -6.36 26.04
CA GLU A 94 -2.21 -6.77 24.73
C GLU A 94 -1.13 -6.78 23.63
N LEU A 95 -1.15 -7.80 22.77
CA LEU A 95 -0.19 -7.92 21.65
C LEU A 95 -0.41 -6.82 20.60
N MET A 96 -1.67 -6.58 20.28
CA MET A 96 -2.14 -5.52 19.41
C MET A 96 -3.30 -4.90 20.18
N GLY A 97 -3.27 -3.59 20.45
CA GLY A 97 -4.22 -2.95 21.39
C GLY A 97 -5.70 -3.29 21.14
N VAL A 98 -6.55 -3.05 22.13
CA VAL A 98 -7.90 -3.62 22.31
C VAL A 98 -8.66 -3.73 21.00
N ARG A 99 -8.86 -4.96 20.51
CA ARG A 99 -9.73 -5.27 19.37
C ARG A 99 -10.75 -6.31 19.80
N LEU A 100 -12.02 -5.90 19.83
CA LEU A 100 -13.13 -6.81 20.09
C LEU A 100 -13.24 -7.80 18.92
N ALA A 101 -13.27 -9.10 19.24
CA ALA A 101 -13.54 -10.13 18.24
C ALA A 101 -14.95 -9.91 17.65
N PRO A 102 -15.19 -10.29 16.38
CA PRO A 102 -16.54 -10.28 15.84
C PRO A 102 -17.44 -11.16 16.70
N ASP A 103 -18.58 -10.61 17.14
CA ASP A 103 -19.63 -11.40 17.77
C ASP A 103 -20.23 -12.31 16.69
N PHE A 104 -19.71 -13.54 16.57
CA PHE A 104 -20.06 -14.52 15.53
C PHE A 104 -21.31 -15.32 15.94
N GLY A 105 -22.42 -14.63 16.18
CA GLY A 105 -23.76 -15.24 16.31
C GLY A 105 -24.49 -15.43 14.96
N GLY A 106 -23.95 -14.91 13.86
CA GLY A 106 -24.59 -14.93 12.54
C GLY A 106 -23.68 -15.50 11.46
N LYS A 107 -24.24 -16.33 10.56
CA LYS A 107 -23.55 -16.93 9.42
C LYS A 107 -22.78 -15.85 8.63
N PHE A 108 -21.47 -16.08 8.47
CA PHE A 108 -20.54 -15.21 7.77
C PHE A 108 -20.99 -15.02 6.31
N ASN A 109 -21.64 -13.90 6.01
CA ASN A 109 -22.18 -13.66 4.66
C ASN A 109 -21.10 -13.01 3.79
N LEU A 110 -20.25 -13.84 3.20
CA LEU A 110 -19.17 -13.47 2.27
C LEU A 110 -19.62 -12.46 1.21
N ARG A 111 -20.87 -12.57 0.72
CA ARG A 111 -21.44 -11.64 -0.26
C ARG A 111 -21.61 -10.23 0.32
N LEU A 112 -22.10 -10.14 1.56
CA LEU A 112 -22.27 -8.87 2.27
C LEU A 112 -20.91 -8.26 2.61
N SER A 113 -19.96 -9.07 3.08
CA SER A 113 -18.58 -8.64 3.36
C SER A 113 -17.87 -8.15 2.10
N LEU A 114 -17.99 -8.83 0.96
CA LEU A 114 -17.42 -8.38 -0.31
C LEU A 114 -18.03 -7.08 -0.81
N SER A 115 -19.36 -6.91 -0.71
CA SER A 115 -19.98 -5.63 -1.02
C SER A 115 -19.47 -4.53 -0.10
N PHE A 116 -19.42 -4.76 1.22
CA PHE A 116 -18.90 -3.79 2.17
C PHE A 116 -17.41 -3.49 1.97
N ILE A 117 -16.59 -4.46 1.53
CA ILE A 117 -15.19 -4.24 1.15
C ILE A 117 -15.09 -3.32 -0.06
N LEU A 118 -15.88 -3.57 -1.11
CA LEU A 118 -15.88 -2.73 -2.31
C LEU A 118 -16.40 -1.32 -2.03
N PHE A 119 -17.35 -1.17 -1.09
CA PHE A 119 -17.86 0.13 -0.67
C PHE A 119 -16.90 0.85 0.30
N ASN A 120 -16.33 0.17 1.31
CA ASN A 120 -15.48 0.79 2.33
C ASN A 120 -14.00 0.95 1.92
N LEU A 121 -13.47 0.10 1.04
CA LEU A 121 -12.10 0.28 0.51
C LEU A 121 -12.06 1.29 -0.64
N ASN A 122 -13.21 1.67 -1.17
CA ASN A 122 -13.30 2.68 -2.20
C ASN A 122 -13.38 4.07 -1.55
N PRO A 123 -12.36 4.93 -1.71
CA PRO A 123 -12.38 6.28 -1.14
C PRO A 123 -13.50 7.17 -1.68
N PHE A 124 -14.20 6.73 -2.73
CA PHE A 124 -15.34 7.42 -3.35
C PHE A 124 -16.71 7.00 -2.80
N PHE A 125 -16.80 5.92 -2.02
CA PHE A 125 -18.05 5.48 -1.41
C PHE A 125 -18.01 5.63 0.11
N HIS A 126 -18.07 6.88 0.58
CA HIS A 126 -18.49 7.09 1.96
C HIS A 126 -19.98 6.73 2.08
N GLY A 127 -20.30 5.85 3.03
CA GLY A 127 -21.65 5.38 3.28
C GLY A 127 -22.65 6.52 3.38
N LYS A 128 -23.51 6.65 2.36
CA LYS A 128 -24.78 7.35 2.47
C LYS A 128 -25.88 6.38 2.08
N GLN A 129 -26.38 5.72 3.12
CA GLN A 129 -27.72 5.16 3.18
C GLN A 129 -28.82 6.25 3.20
N SER A 130 -28.47 7.53 3.02
CA SER A 130 -29.45 8.62 2.90
C SER A 130 -29.73 8.94 1.44
N ASN A 131 -30.78 8.31 0.91
CA ASN A 131 -31.56 8.82 -0.19
C ASN A 131 -31.88 10.31 0.04
N LEU A 132 -31.42 11.21 -0.82
CA LEU A 132 -32.18 12.45 -1.05
C LEU A 132 -31.93 13.14 -2.40
N LEU A 133 -30.87 12.83 -3.15
CA LEU A 133 -30.62 13.46 -4.47
C LEU A 133 -30.05 12.44 -5.46
N GLY A 134 -30.93 11.88 -6.31
CA GLY A 134 -30.58 10.94 -7.38
C GLY A 134 -29.52 11.46 -8.37
N PHE A 135 -29.32 12.77 -8.47
CA PHE A 135 -28.26 13.39 -9.28
C PHE A 135 -26.84 13.11 -8.76
N ILE A 136 -26.67 12.96 -7.44
CA ILE A 136 -25.35 12.71 -6.85
C ILE A 136 -24.88 11.30 -7.21
N THR A 137 -25.80 10.33 -7.33
CA THR A 137 -25.46 8.93 -7.69
C THR A 137 -24.85 8.79 -9.09
N PHE A 138 -25.26 9.61 -10.06
CA PHE A 138 -24.73 9.55 -11.43
C PHE A 138 -23.29 10.10 -11.53
N GLY A 139 -22.98 11.16 -10.78
CA GLY A 139 -21.62 11.70 -10.68
C GLY A 139 -20.62 10.68 -10.12
N TRP A 140 -21.03 9.88 -9.14
CA TRP A 140 -20.20 8.80 -8.58
C TRP A 140 -20.00 7.64 -9.55
N GLN A 141 -21.00 7.29 -10.35
CA GLN A 141 -20.86 6.27 -11.40
C GLN A 141 -19.88 6.72 -12.50
N ILE A 142 -19.92 7.99 -12.88
CA ILE A 142 -18.96 8.57 -13.83
C ILE A 142 -17.55 8.58 -13.23
N ALA A 143 -17.39 9.03 -11.98
CA ALA A 143 -16.11 8.97 -11.28
C ALA A 143 -15.56 7.54 -11.18
N TYR A 144 -16.43 6.55 -10.96
CA TYR A 144 -16.07 5.14 -10.96
C TYR A 144 -15.56 4.67 -12.32
N ILE A 145 -16.28 4.98 -13.41
CA ILE A 145 -15.84 4.64 -14.78
C ILE A 145 -14.49 5.32 -15.11
N ILE A 146 -14.33 6.60 -14.77
CA ILE A 146 -13.07 7.34 -14.94
C ILE A 146 -11.94 6.67 -14.14
N SER A 147 -12.21 6.25 -12.90
CA SER A 147 -11.21 5.57 -12.06
C SER A 147 -10.78 4.22 -12.64
N ILE A 148 -11.71 3.47 -13.24
CA ILE A 148 -11.41 2.21 -13.94
C ILE A 148 -10.53 2.49 -15.16
N LEU A 149 -10.93 3.45 -16.00
CA LEU A 149 -10.15 3.82 -17.19
C LEU A 149 -8.74 4.27 -16.83
N LEU A 150 -8.60 5.13 -15.80
CA LEU A 150 -7.30 5.53 -15.28
C LEU A 150 -6.50 4.33 -14.77
N THR A 151 -7.13 3.42 -14.02
CA THR A 151 -6.46 2.20 -13.52
C THR A 151 -5.94 1.34 -14.67
N ILE A 152 -6.71 1.16 -15.74
CA ILE A 152 -6.29 0.45 -16.96
C ILE A 152 -5.08 1.13 -17.59
N ILE A 153 -5.09 2.47 -17.71
CA ILE A 153 -3.96 3.24 -18.24
C ILE A 153 -2.70 3.06 -17.37
N LEU A 154 -2.83 3.13 -16.04
CA LEU A 154 -1.72 2.93 -15.11
C LEU A 154 -1.13 1.52 -15.22
N PHE A 155 -1.98 0.49 -15.31
CA PHE A 155 -1.53 -0.89 -15.55
C PHE A 155 -0.84 -1.05 -16.90
N TYR A 156 -1.33 -0.39 -17.96
CA TYR A 156 -0.68 -0.40 -19.26
C TYR A 156 0.75 0.18 -19.18
N LEU A 157 0.94 1.30 -18.48
CA LEU A 157 2.25 1.93 -18.30
C LEU A 157 3.23 1.00 -17.56
N ILE A 158 2.76 0.36 -16.50
CA ILE A 158 3.54 -0.61 -15.74
C ILE A 158 3.90 -1.82 -16.62
N LYS A 159 2.94 -2.40 -17.34
CA LYS A 159 3.19 -3.51 -18.26
C LYS A 159 4.26 -3.15 -19.29
N LYS A 160 4.18 -1.95 -19.86
CA LYS A 160 5.12 -1.46 -20.86
C LYS A 160 6.53 -1.27 -20.29
N SER A 161 6.64 -0.72 -19.08
CA SER A 161 7.94 -0.54 -18.42
C SER A 161 8.60 -1.87 -18.10
N LEU A 162 7.83 -2.87 -17.66
CA LEU A 162 8.34 -4.22 -17.41
C LEU A 162 8.89 -4.90 -18.68
N LEU A 163 8.38 -4.55 -19.86
CA LEU A 163 8.86 -5.11 -21.13
C LEU A 163 10.10 -4.41 -21.70
N THR A 164 10.38 -3.16 -21.30
CA THR A 164 11.34 -2.29 -22.02
C THR A 164 12.36 -1.58 -21.13
N GLY A 165 12.15 -1.54 -19.81
CA GLY A 165 12.80 -0.55 -18.93
C GLY A 165 14.09 -1.02 -18.23
N TYR A 166 14.99 -0.04 -18.03
CA TYR A 166 16.09 -0.09 -17.04
C TYR A 166 15.49 -0.03 -15.61
N ASN A 167 16.09 -0.72 -14.63
CA ASN A 167 15.60 -0.83 -13.23
C ASN A 167 14.26 -1.56 -13.01
N HIS A 168 14.00 -2.61 -13.79
CA HIS A 168 12.83 -3.49 -13.66
C HIS A 168 12.58 -4.03 -12.23
N GLU A 169 13.65 -4.29 -11.46
CA GLU A 169 13.55 -4.86 -10.12
C GLU A 169 12.81 -3.94 -9.13
N MET A 170 12.99 -2.62 -9.22
CA MET A 170 12.31 -1.67 -8.32
C MET A 170 10.82 -1.55 -8.62
N VAL A 171 10.44 -1.56 -9.90
CA VAL A 171 9.03 -1.57 -10.32
C VAL A 171 8.33 -2.83 -9.79
N VAL A 172 8.98 -3.99 -9.93
CA VAL A 172 8.45 -5.26 -9.40
C VAL A 172 8.37 -5.25 -7.88
N PHE A 173 9.37 -4.71 -7.19
CA PHE A 173 9.35 -4.58 -5.72
C PHE A 173 8.11 -3.81 -5.25
N CYS A 174 7.86 -2.65 -5.85
CA CYS A 174 6.70 -1.81 -5.52
C CYS A 174 5.38 -2.52 -5.86
N LEU A 175 5.31 -3.21 -7.01
CA LEU A 175 4.11 -3.97 -7.40
C LEU A 175 3.80 -5.11 -6.43
N ILE A 176 4.78 -5.97 -6.16
CA ILE A 176 4.62 -7.09 -5.21
C ILE A 176 4.21 -6.55 -3.84
N SER A 177 4.87 -5.49 -3.38
CA SER A 177 4.53 -4.85 -2.10
C SER A 177 3.09 -4.32 -2.08
N SER A 178 2.65 -3.64 -3.14
CA SER A 178 1.28 -3.16 -3.23
C SER A 178 0.26 -4.30 -3.21
N LEU A 179 0.46 -5.37 -3.99
CA LEU A 179 -0.50 -6.48 -4.08
C LEU A 179 -0.58 -7.29 -2.79
N ILE A 180 0.55 -7.54 -2.13
CA ILE A 180 0.57 -8.25 -0.86
C ILE A 180 -0.08 -7.41 0.24
N VAL A 181 0.22 -6.10 0.32
CA VAL A 181 -0.44 -5.21 1.27
C VAL A 181 -1.94 -5.17 1.02
N LEU A 182 -2.39 -5.09 -0.23
CA LEU A 182 -3.82 -5.11 -0.57
C LEU A 182 -4.47 -6.43 -0.12
N GLY A 183 -3.87 -7.57 -0.45
CA GLY A 183 -4.38 -8.89 -0.06
C GLY A 183 -4.46 -9.07 1.46
N LEU A 184 -3.42 -8.66 2.20
CA LEU A 184 -3.41 -8.71 3.66
C LEU A 184 -4.40 -7.72 4.29
N THR A 185 -4.63 -6.56 3.66
CA THR A 185 -5.65 -5.60 4.11
C THR A 185 -7.05 -6.16 3.92
N ILE A 186 -7.33 -6.79 2.76
CA ILE A 186 -8.61 -7.47 2.50
C ILE A 186 -8.80 -8.63 3.48
N TYR A 187 -7.76 -9.45 3.69
CA TYR A 187 -7.80 -10.54 4.66
C TYR A 187 -8.07 -10.03 6.08
N SER A 188 -7.34 -9.00 6.53
CA SER A 188 -7.56 -8.37 7.83
C SER A 188 -8.99 -7.85 7.95
N TYR A 189 -9.53 -7.21 6.92
CA TYR A 189 -10.91 -6.72 6.92
C TYR A 189 -11.92 -7.87 7.06
N LEU A 190 -11.68 -9.01 6.40
CA LEU A 190 -12.55 -10.19 6.52
C LEU A 190 -12.47 -10.84 7.90
N THR A 191 -11.28 -10.96 8.49
CA THR A 191 -11.09 -11.75 9.72
C THR A 191 -11.36 -10.99 11.02
N THR A 192 -11.40 -9.67 10.99
CA THR A 192 -11.52 -8.87 12.22
C THR A 192 -12.62 -7.81 12.05
N ARG A 193 -13.50 -7.66 13.07
CA ARG A 193 -14.43 -6.51 13.18
C ARG A 193 -13.55 -5.31 13.42
N ILE A 194 -13.10 -4.71 12.35
CA ILE A 194 -12.40 -3.46 12.43
C ILE A 194 -13.28 -2.46 11.70
N ASP A 195 -14.39 -2.13 12.36
CA ASP A 195 -15.24 -0.98 12.03
C ASP A 195 -14.45 0.35 12.08
N LEU A 196 -13.18 0.29 12.50
CA LEU A 196 -12.20 1.38 12.55
C LEU A 196 -10.97 1.15 11.64
N LEU A 197 -10.99 0.19 10.70
CA LEU A 197 -9.92 0.03 9.69
C LEU A 197 -10.13 1.09 8.62
N ASP A 198 -9.88 2.32 9.04
CA ASP A 198 -9.98 3.52 8.23
C ASP A 198 -9.07 3.39 6.99
N PHE A 199 -9.32 4.17 5.93
CA PHE A 199 -8.55 4.20 4.65
C PHE A 199 -7.02 4.25 4.83
N ARG A 200 -6.58 4.61 6.04
CA ARG A 200 -5.20 4.61 6.56
C ARG A 200 -4.46 3.28 6.41
N LEU A 201 -5.11 2.11 6.40
CA LEU A 201 -4.41 0.83 6.16
C LEU A 201 -4.13 0.57 4.67
N LEU A 202 -4.86 1.21 3.77
CA LEU A 202 -4.55 1.21 2.35
C LEU A 202 -3.42 2.18 1.98
N LEU A 203 -2.98 3.05 2.90
CA LEU A 203 -1.92 4.03 2.64
C LEU A 203 -0.65 3.37 2.06
N PRO A 204 -0.10 2.28 2.62
CA PRO A 204 1.09 1.66 2.04
C PRO A 204 0.80 1.03 0.67
N PHE A 205 -0.41 0.48 0.46
CA PHE A 205 -0.84 -0.03 -0.86
C PHE A 205 -0.79 1.08 -1.92
N TYR A 206 -1.50 2.18 -1.69
CA TYR A 206 -1.53 3.30 -2.64
C TYR A 206 -0.13 3.87 -2.86
N PHE A 207 0.65 4.02 -1.80
CA PHE A 207 2.00 4.55 -1.87
C PHE A 207 2.92 3.69 -2.75
N PHE A 208 2.94 2.37 -2.54
CA PHE A 208 3.75 1.47 -3.39
C PHE A 208 3.21 1.39 -4.82
N PHE A 209 1.89 1.38 -5.01
CA PHE A 209 1.28 1.35 -6.34
C PHE A 209 1.65 2.59 -7.15
N PHE A 210 1.44 3.80 -6.62
CA PHE A 210 1.83 5.04 -7.31
C PHE A 210 3.34 5.14 -7.51
N SER A 211 4.14 4.67 -6.56
CA SER A 211 5.60 4.63 -6.72
C SER A 211 6.01 3.69 -7.87
N SER A 212 5.33 2.56 -8.05
CA SER A 212 5.56 1.65 -9.18
C SER A 212 5.29 2.35 -10.53
N VAL A 213 4.26 3.20 -10.60
CA VAL A 213 3.94 4.00 -11.78
C VAL A 213 5.01 5.05 -12.04
N ILE A 214 5.45 5.78 -11.01
CA ILE A 214 6.49 6.81 -11.11
C ILE A 214 7.80 6.19 -11.64
N PHE A 215 8.25 5.09 -11.03
CA PHE A 215 9.44 4.38 -11.51
C PHE A 215 9.25 3.82 -12.93
N SER A 216 8.06 3.33 -13.27
CA SER A 216 7.75 2.86 -14.62
C SER A 216 7.89 3.96 -15.68
N ILE A 217 7.49 5.19 -15.36
CA ILE A 217 7.62 6.35 -16.25
C ILE A 217 9.08 6.77 -16.41
N GLN A 218 9.82 6.80 -15.31
CA GLN A 218 11.25 7.13 -15.32
C GLN A 218 12.03 6.13 -16.18
N SER A 219 11.75 4.83 -16.03
CA SER A 219 12.37 3.76 -16.82
C SER A 219 12.03 3.81 -18.31
N TYR A 220 10.83 4.28 -18.66
CA TYR A 220 10.33 4.32 -20.04
C TYR A 220 10.61 5.66 -20.77
N LYS A 221 11.10 6.70 -20.07
CA LYS A 221 11.14 8.10 -20.56
C LYS A 221 9.79 8.51 -21.19
N ALA A 222 8.70 8.22 -20.49
CA ALA A 222 7.35 8.42 -21.04
C ALA A 222 7.11 9.89 -21.45
N PRO A 223 6.36 10.15 -22.54
CA PRO A 223 6.10 11.51 -23.00
C PRO A 223 5.39 12.35 -21.91
N ARG A 224 5.69 13.65 -21.87
CA ARG A 224 5.23 14.66 -20.89
C ARG A 224 3.73 14.62 -20.59
N ASN A 225 2.93 14.17 -21.55
CA ASN A 225 1.47 14.01 -21.44
C ASN A 225 1.04 12.95 -20.40
N VAL A 226 1.83 11.89 -20.20
CA VAL A 226 1.54 10.85 -19.20
C VAL A 226 1.78 11.37 -17.77
N ILE A 227 2.82 12.18 -17.59
CA ILE A 227 3.09 12.87 -16.32
C ILE A 227 1.96 13.85 -16.01
N LEU A 228 1.44 14.56 -17.03
CA LEU A 228 0.26 15.41 -16.91
C LEU A 228 -1.00 14.63 -16.49
N ILE A 229 -1.22 13.42 -17.00
CA ILE A 229 -2.35 12.56 -16.58
C ILE A 229 -2.22 12.14 -15.11
N ILE A 230 -0.99 11.89 -14.63
CA ILE A 230 -0.75 11.58 -13.21
C ILE A 230 -0.94 12.81 -12.32
N ILE A 231 -0.46 13.97 -12.76
CA ILE A 231 -0.67 15.23 -12.06
C ILE A 231 -2.17 15.57 -12.03
N LEU A 232 -2.90 15.34 -13.12
CA LEU A 232 -4.35 15.51 -13.20
C LEU A 232 -5.10 14.54 -12.30
N SER A 233 -4.70 13.27 -12.24
CA SER A 233 -5.33 12.31 -11.33
C SER A 233 -5.03 12.62 -9.87
N LEU A 234 -3.81 13.06 -9.53
CA LEU A 234 -3.47 13.57 -8.20
C LEU A 234 -4.20 14.87 -7.85
N SER A 235 -4.34 15.81 -8.80
CA SER A 235 -5.04 17.08 -8.57
C SER A 235 -6.55 16.90 -8.40
N ILE A 236 -7.15 15.91 -9.09
CA ILE A 236 -8.54 15.49 -8.86
C ILE A 236 -8.69 14.94 -7.43
N ILE A 237 -7.76 14.11 -6.96
CA ILE A 237 -7.77 13.59 -5.59
C ILE A 237 -7.62 14.71 -4.55
N ILE A 238 -6.72 15.68 -4.79
CA ILE A 238 -6.49 16.82 -3.88
C ILE A 238 -7.69 17.77 -3.85
N ASN A 239 -8.26 18.10 -5.02
CA ASN A 239 -9.47 18.93 -5.09
C ASN A 239 -10.67 18.24 -4.43
N PHE A 240 -10.75 16.92 -4.53
CA PHE A 240 -11.78 16.14 -3.85
C PHE A 240 -11.65 16.20 -2.33
N PHE A 241 -10.43 16.10 -1.78
CA PHE A 241 -10.18 16.31 -0.35
C PHE A 241 -10.53 17.75 0.10
N SER A 242 -10.17 18.75 -0.71
CA SER A 242 -10.50 20.17 -0.49
C SER A 242 -12.01 20.40 -0.38
N ILE A 243 -12.80 19.83 -1.30
CA ILE A 243 -14.26 19.94 -1.32
C ILE A 243 -14.89 19.24 -0.10
N ILE A 244 -14.34 18.10 0.31
CA ILE A 244 -14.82 17.41 1.53
C ILE A 244 -14.55 18.28 2.76
N THR A 245 -13.34 18.84 2.89
CA THR A 245 -13.00 19.71 4.03
C THR A 245 -13.83 20.99 4.08
N SER A 246 -14.17 21.60 2.94
CA SER A 246 -15.01 22.80 2.90
C SER A 246 -16.48 22.51 3.22
N HIS A 247 -16.96 21.32 2.88
CA HIS A 247 -18.34 20.93 3.18
C HIS A 247 -18.58 20.62 4.67
N TYR A 248 -17.56 20.14 5.39
CA TYR A 248 -17.60 19.93 6.85
C TYR A 248 -17.39 21.23 7.67
N SER A 249 -16.79 22.27 7.11
CA SER A 249 -16.67 23.57 7.78
C SER A 249 -17.94 24.43 7.73
N LEU A 250 -18.94 24.05 6.92
CA LEU A 250 -20.17 24.81 6.71
C LEU A 250 -21.40 24.28 7.47
N ASN A 251 -21.30 23.13 8.12
CA ASN A 251 -22.34 22.59 8.99
C ASN A 251 -21.68 22.04 10.28
N PRO A 252 -21.55 22.87 11.34
CA PRO A 252 -21.25 22.37 12.69
C PRO A 252 -22.39 21.50 13.24
#